data_AF-A0A7W0HD44-F1
#
_entry.id   AF-A0A7W0HD44-F1
#
_cell.length_a   1.000
_cell.length_b   1.000
_cell.length_c   1.000
_cell.angle_alpha   90.00
_cell.angle_beta   90.00
_cell.angle_gamma   90.00
#
_symmetry.space_group_name_H-M   'P 1'
#
loop_
_entity.id
_entity.type
_entity.pdbx_description
1 polymer ?
#
loop_
_entity_poly.entity_id
_entity_poly.type
_entity_poly.pdbx_seq_one_letter_code
_entity_poly.pdbx_strand_id
1 'polypeptide(L)'
;MGVVVLDHDGSDLTRRCLLSLAATQWPSGSLSVVLVDNGSSAGLAARYGGEFPEVTVVDAGRNRGFAGGGNVGIEALGPTDYVALLNNDATVDPGWLVPLVAALEADPSVGAACPKIVFDGSFVELGLRSPTREGGGGDRRRLGVAVRGVRLDGHDAWRSAQLVEGFWGLQHDSRDGTPYQWTNGEALLRVPVRPDGSLPACQLLLSAADATTVVATSGDGRTEHGVGPEPEWTEVAIGGTPFDVINNVGSVLLDRGYGADRGFLERDCGQYEEAEEVFAWCGAAVVLSRRYLDRTGVFDEGYFLYYEDFDLSWRGRAQGWRYLYVPGPPVRHLHSASAVEGSRLHHHYTERNRLLTLTRNAPAAMALRATAHHVLVTASYARRDVLRPVVRREDPSWEMVQRRAGAFVSYVGALPHALVERRRLRRARRVGDDELLGWMAGGKG
;
A
#
# COMPACT_ATOMS: atom_id res chain seq x y z
N MET A 1 -14.85 8.93 -20.79
CA MET A 1 -14.06 8.44 -19.65
C MET A 1 -12.91 7.60 -20.19
N GLY A 2 -11.70 7.78 -19.68
CA GLY A 2 -10.56 6.91 -19.95
C GLY A 2 -10.10 6.18 -18.70
N VAL A 3 -9.75 4.90 -18.78
CA VAL A 3 -9.20 4.11 -17.67
C VAL A 3 -7.79 3.64 -18.05
N VAL A 4 -6.82 3.89 -17.18
CA VAL A 4 -5.45 3.39 -17.31
C VAL A 4 -5.23 2.25 -16.35
N VAL A 5 -4.84 1.10 -16.88
CA VAL A 5 -4.34 -0.04 -16.11
C VAL A 5 -2.88 -0.26 -16.46
N LEU A 6 -2.02 -0.31 -15.45
CA LEU A 6 -0.59 -0.54 -15.64
C LEU A 6 -0.23 -1.96 -15.22
N ASP A 7 0.59 -2.63 -16.02
CA ASP A 7 0.98 -4.01 -15.76
C ASP A 7 2.45 -4.27 -16.11
N HIS A 8 3.09 -5.16 -15.35
CA HIS A 8 4.45 -5.64 -15.59
C HIS A 8 4.48 -7.16 -15.41
N ASP A 9 4.78 -7.88 -16.49
CA ASP A 9 4.86 -9.35 -16.64
C ASP A 9 3.53 -10.12 -16.70
N GLY A 10 2.37 -9.47 -16.63
CA GLY A 10 1.06 -10.06 -16.86
C GLY A 10 0.67 -11.16 -15.86
N SER A 11 -0.53 -11.09 -15.31
CA SER A 11 -1.00 -12.14 -14.39
C SER A 11 -2.49 -12.42 -14.55
N ASP A 12 -2.96 -13.46 -13.86
CA ASP A 12 -4.40 -13.71 -13.76
C ASP A 12 -5.12 -12.57 -13.02
N LEU A 13 -4.39 -11.73 -12.27
CA LEU A 13 -4.93 -10.52 -11.66
C LEU A 13 -5.34 -9.51 -12.72
N THR A 14 -4.47 -9.25 -13.69
CA THR A 14 -4.74 -8.35 -14.83
C THR A 14 -5.99 -8.81 -15.57
N ARG A 15 -6.12 -10.12 -15.81
CA ARG A 15 -7.30 -10.69 -16.45
C ARG A 15 -8.56 -10.44 -15.62
N ARG A 16 -8.51 -10.65 -14.29
CA ARG A 16 -9.64 -10.36 -13.38
C ARG A 16 -10.00 -8.87 -13.37
N CYS A 17 -9.01 -7.98 -13.35
CA CYS A 17 -9.18 -6.55 -13.45
C CYS A 17 -9.92 -6.16 -14.75
N LEU A 18 -9.44 -6.62 -15.90
CA LEU A 18 -10.06 -6.33 -17.21
C LEU A 18 -11.49 -6.90 -17.33
N LEU A 19 -11.76 -8.10 -16.80
CA LEU A 19 -13.12 -8.64 -16.74
C LEU A 19 -14.06 -7.77 -15.90
N SER A 20 -13.59 -7.27 -14.75
CA SER A 20 -14.39 -6.37 -13.91
C SER A 20 -14.63 -5.02 -14.60
N LEU A 21 -13.63 -4.49 -15.33
CA LEU A 21 -13.77 -3.27 -16.12
C LEU A 21 -14.76 -3.44 -17.28
N ALA A 22 -14.74 -4.58 -17.97
CA ALA A 22 -15.68 -4.87 -19.04
C ALA A 22 -17.15 -4.93 -18.55
N ALA A 23 -17.37 -5.21 -17.26
CA ALA A 23 -18.69 -5.19 -16.64
C ALA A 23 -19.14 -3.78 -16.18
N THR A 24 -18.31 -2.74 -16.35
CA THR A 24 -18.63 -1.38 -15.91
C THR A 24 -19.88 -0.85 -16.62
N GLN A 25 -20.86 -0.39 -15.83
CA GLN A 25 -22.06 0.28 -16.30
C GLN A 25 -21.73 1.74 -16.63
N TRP A 26 -21.33 1.96 -17.88
CA TRP A 26 -21.03 3.28 -18.42
C TRP A 26 -21.68 3.42 -19.81
N PRO A 27 -22.04 4.64 -20.29
CA PRO A 27 -22.64 4.78 -21.61
C PRO A 27 -21.78 4.12 -22.70
N SER A 28 -22.42 3.24 -23.49
CA SER A 28 -21.75 2.42 -24.51
C SER A 28 -20.90 3.28 -25.46
N GLY A 29 -19.67 2.84 -25.73
CA GLY A 29 -18.73 3.55 -26.60
C GLY A 29 -18.10 4.82 -26.00
N SER A 30 -18.35 5.14 -24.71
CA SER A 30 -17.78 6.31 -24.04
C SER A 30 -16.75 5.97 -22.94
N LEU A 31 -16.43 4.69 -22.77
CA LEU A 31 -15.39 4.17 -21.90
C LEU A 31 -14.22 3.66 -22.77
N SER A 32 -13.04 4.26 -22.62
CA SER A 32 -11.80 3.77 -23.23
C SER A 32 -10.93 3.15 -22.15
N VAL A 33 -10.39 1.95 -22.38
CA VAL A 33 -9.47 1.28 -21.46
C VAL A 33 -8.12 1.13 -22.14
N VAL A 34 -7.08 1.67 -21.51
CA VAL A 34 -5.68 1.52 -21.93
C VAL A 34 -4.97 0.62 -20.92
N LEU A 35 -4.49 -0.52 -21.41
CA LEU A 35 -3.57 -1.39 -20.68
C LEU A 35 -2.14 -1.06 -21.09
N VAL A 36 -1.35 -0.53 -20.16
CA VAL A 36 0.05 -0.22 -20.39
C VAL A 36 0.90 -1.43 -20.01
N ASP A 37 1.61 -1.97 -21.01
CA ASP A 37 2.68 -2.93 -20.80
C ASP A 37 3.96 -2.20 -20.38
N ASN A 38 4.30 -2.29 -19.10
CA ASN A 38 5.44 -1.62 -18.50
C ASN A 38 6.73 -2.43 -18.65
N GLY A 39 6.99 -2.97 -19.83
CA GLY A 39 8.18 -3.76 -20.14
C GLY A 39 8.10 -5.21 -19.67
N SER A 40 6.99 -5.88 -19.94
CA SER A 40 6.78 -7.31 -19.68
C SER A 40 7.65 -8.18 -20.58
N SER A 41 8.09 -9.32 -20.06
CA SER A 41 9.01 -10.24 -20.74
C SER A 41 8.41 -10.88 -22.01
N ALA A 42 7.10 -11.14 -22.01
CA ALA A 42 6.38 -11.82 -23.10
C ALA A 42 5.41 -10.91 -23.89
N GLY A 43 5.33 -9.63 -23.53
CA GLY A 43 4.40 -8.67 -24.12
C GLY A 43 2.92 -8.90 -23.76
N LEU A 44 2.19 -7.85 -23.39
CA LEU A 44 0.78 -7.97 -23.01
C LEU A 44 -0.19 -8.02 -24.19
N ALA A 45 0.19 -7.43 -25.33
CA ALA A 45 -0.67 -7.38 -26.51
C ALA A 45 -0.98 -8.78 -27.05
N ALA A 46 0.02 -9.67 -27.08
CA ALA A 46 -0.15 -11.06 -27.47
C ALA A 46 -1.05 -11.84 -26.47
N ARG A 47 -1.00 -11.49 -25.19
CA ARG A 47 -1.74 -12.16 -24.13
C ARG A 47 -3.22 -11.75 -24.10
N TYR A 48 -3.51 -10.46 -24.20
CA TYR A 48 -4.85 -9.93 -23.95
C TYR A 48 -5.56 -9.37 -25.19
N GLY A 49 -4.85 -9.06 -26.28
CA GLY A 49 -5.45 -8.40 -27.44
C GLY A 49 -6.56 -9.20 -28.14
N GLY A 50 -6.52 -10.53 -28.07
CA GLY A 50 -7.59 -11.39 -28.60
C GLY A 50 -8.79 -11.55 -27.64
N GLU A 51 -8.54 -11.54 -26.33
CA GLU A 51 -9.58 -11.72 -25.31
C GLU A 51 -10.34 -10.42 -25.03
N PHE A 52 -9.65 -9.29 -25.08
CA PHE A 52 -10.19 -7.95 -24.80
C PHE A 52 -9.96 -7.01 -25.99
N PRO A 53 -10.66 -7.20 -27.13
CA PRO A 53 -10.44 -6.40 -28.33
C PRO A 53 -10.78 -4.91 -28.17
N GLU A 54 -11.56 -4.54 -27.16
CA GLU A 54 -11.89 -3.14 -26.83
C GLU A 54 -10.84 -2.46 -25.94
N VAL A 55 -9.87 -3.22 -25.42
CA VAL A 55 -8.77 -2.68 -24.61
C VAL A 55 -7.60 -2.31 -25.52
N THR A 56 -7.16 -1.06 -25.45
CA THR A 56 -5.97 -0.60 -26.16
C THR A 56 -4.73 -0.98 -25.36
N VAL A 57 -3.90 -1.87 -25.89
CA VAL A 57 -2.63 -2.25 -25.25
C VAL A 57 -1.49 -1.36 -25.77
N VAL A 58 -0.74 -0.73 -24.86
CA VAL A 58 0.35 0.20 -25.19
C VAL A 58 1.65 -0.30 -24.56
N ASP A 59 2.69 -0.47 -25.37
CA ASP A 59 4.02 -0.87 -24.90
C ASP A 59 4.86 0.35 -24.48
N ALA A 60 5.27 0.39 -23.21
CA ALA A 60 6.15 1.42 -22.66
C ALA A 60 7.63 1.17 -22.99
N GLY A 61 7.98 0.01 -23.58
CA GLY A 61 9.29 -0.42 -24.05
C GLY A 61 10.26 -0.87 -22.94
N ARG A 62 10.10 -0.38 -21.71
CA ARG A 62 10.82 -0.82 -20.51
C ARG A 62 9.98 -0.56 -19.28
N ASN A 63 10.39 -1.11 -18.14
CA ASN A 63 9.81 -0.74 -16.85
C ASN A 63 10.14 0.73 -16.52
N ARG A 64 9.13 1.60 -16.54
CA ARG A 64 9.21 3.03 -16.20
C ARG A 64 8.63 3.32 -14.80
N GLY A 65 8.37 2.28 -14.02
CA GLY A 65 7.69 2.36 -12.74
C GLY A 65 6.23 2.77 -12.89
N PHE A 66 5.56 3.00 -11.76
CA PHE A 66 4.18 3.50 -11.74
C PHE A 66 4.06 4.89 -12.37
N ALA A 67 4.95 5.81 -12.00
CA ALA A 67 4.91 7.20 -12.47
C ALA A 67 5.02 7.30 -14.01
N GLY A 68 6.05 6.66 -14.59
CA GLY A 68 6.26 6.71 -16.04
C GLY A 68 5.27 5.85 -16.82
N GLY A 69 4.90 4.68 -16.29
CA GLY A 69 3.88 3.82 -16.92
C GLY A 69 2.50 4.47 -16.94
N GLY A 70 2.09 5.08 -15.82
CA GLY A 70 0.86 5.85 -15.73
C GLY A 70 0.83 7.01 -16.71
N ASN A 71 1.93 7.77 -16.84
CA ASN A 71 2.03 8.86 -17.83
C ASN A 71 1.83 8.38 -19.28
N VAL A 72 2.41 7.23 -19.66
CA VAL A 72 2.20 6.61 -20.98
C VAL A 72 0.73 6.31 -21.22
N GLY A 73 0.04 5.75 -20.22
CA GLY A 73 -1.39 5.46 -20.33
C GLY A 73 -2.25 6.72 -20.44
N ILE A 74 -1.97 7.74 -19.62
CA ILE A 74 -2.66 9.04 -19.64
C ILE A 74 -2.51 9.72 -21.01
N GLU A 75 -1.33 9.64 -21.62
CA GLU A 75 -1.07 10.17 -22.96
C GLU A 75 -1.84 9.38 -24.02
N ALA A 76 -1.79 8.04 -23.96
CA ALA A 76 -2.43 7.16 -24.93
C ALA A 76 -3.97 7.26 -24.93
N LEU A 77 -4.59 7.63 -23.81
CA LEU A 77 -6.04 7.89 -23.75
C LEU A 77 -6.49 9.03 -24.68
N GLY A 78 -5.60 9.95 -25.05
CA GLY A 78 -5.96 11.11 -25.86
C GLY A 78 -6.94 12.06 -25.15
N PRO A 79 -7.70 12.87 -25.92
CA PRO A 79 -8.67 13.82 -25.38
C PRO A 79 -9.83 13.11 -24.66
N THR A 80 -9.93 13.34 -23.35
CA THR A 80 -10.98 12.79 -22.47
C THR A 80 -11.28 13.80 -21.34
N ASP A 81 -12.50 13.82 -20.81
CA ASP A 81 -12.85 14.72 -19.69
C ASP A 81 -12.36 14.20 -18.33
N TYR A 82 -12.28 12.88 -18.19
CA TYR A 82 -11.91 12.19 -16.96
C TYR A 82 -10.98 11.02 -17.25
N VAL A 83 -10.02 10.83 -16.35
CA VAL A 83 -9.03 9.77 -16.37
C VAL A 83 -9.12 9.00 -15.06
N ALA A 84 -9.47 7.73 -15.13
CA ALA A 84 -9.37 6.81 -14.00
C ALA A 84 -8.02 6.08 -14.03
N LEU A 85 -7.39 5.94 -12.87
CA LEU A 85 -6.27 5.02 -12.67
C LEU A 85 -6.79 3.81 -11.91
N LEU A 86 -6.38 2.62 -12.31
CA LEU A 86 -6.72 1.37 -11.62
C LEU A 86 -5.53 0.42 -11.69
N ASN A 87 -5.09 -0.10 -10.54
CA ASN A 87 -4.06 -1.14 -10.54
C ASN A 87 -4.57 -2.44 -11.19
N ASN A 88 -3.67 -3.20 -11.81
CA ASN A 88 -3.97 -4.48 -12.43
C ASN A 88 -4.37 -5.59 -11.43
N ASP A 89 -4.13 -5.39 -10.15
CA ASP A 89 -4.51 -6.26 -9.04
C ASP A 89 -5.74 -5.76 -8.25
N ALA A 90 -6.47 -4.81 -8.85
CA ALA A 90 -7.75 -4.33 -8.35
C ALA A 90 -8.93 -4.81 -9.23
N THR A 91 -10.09 -4.98 -8.60
CA THR A 91 -11.38 -5.24 -9.28
C THR A 91 -12.44 -4.26 -8.81
N VAL A 92 -13.37 -3.96 -9.70
CA VAL A 92 -14.38 -2.91 -9.50
C VAL A 92 -15.80 -3.45 -9.64
N ASP A 93 -16.73 -2.86 -8.91
CA ASP A 93 -18.17 -3.08 -9.10
C ASP A 93 -18.65 -2.42 -10.40
N PRO A 94 -19.65 -2.98 -11.12
CA PRO A 94 -20.20 -2.37 -12.32
C PRO A 94 -20.57 -0.87 -12.19
N GLY A 95 -21.07 -0.43 -11.04
CA GLY A 95 -21.52 0.95 -10.81
C GLY A 95 -20.45 1.92 -10.28
N TRP A 96 -19.19 1.50 -10.14
CA TRP A 96 -18.16 2.24 -9.39
C TRP A 96 -17.85 3.67 -9.88
N LEU A 97 -17.96 3.93 -11.19
CA LEU A 97 -17.60 5.23 -11.77
C LEU A 97 -18.63 6.34 -11.51
N VAL A 98 -19.91 5.99 -11.47
CA VAL A 98 -21.02 6.96 -11.41
C VAL A 98 -20.88 7.94 -10.23
N PRO A 99 -20.72 7.48 -8.97
CA PRO A 99 -20.59 8.41 -7.84
C PRO A 99 -19.30 9.26 -7.91
N LEU A 100 -18.20 8.70 -8.43
CA LEU A 100 -16.91 9.39 -8.54
C LEU A 100 -16.98 10.54 -9.55
N VAL A 101 -17.55 10.29 -10.73
CA VAL A 101 -17.70 11.33 -11.76
C VAL A 101 -18.71 12.37 -11.33
N ALA A 102 -19.83 11.98 -10.72
CA ALA A 102 -20.82 12.93 -10.20
C ALA A 102 -20.20 13.90 -9.18
N ALA A 103 -19.28 13.44 -8.33
CA ALA A 103 -18.56 14.29 -7.39
C ALA A 103 -17.66 15.33 -8.08
N LEU A 104 -17.01 14.96 -9.20
CA LEU A 104 -16.20 15.88 -10.00
C LEU A 104 -17.05 16.90 -10.77
N GLU A 105 -18.22 16.48 -11.26
CA GLU A 105 -19.16 17.34 -11.99
C GLU A 105 -19.84 18.37 -11.09
N ALA A 106 -20.12 18.00 -9.85
CA ALA A 106 -20.77 18.86 -8.87
C ALA A 106 -19.91 20.08 -8.47
N ASP A 107 -18.58 19.96 -8.49
CA ASP A 107 -17.67 21.03 -8.12
C ASP A 107 -16.40 21.04 -8.99
N PRO A 108 -16.26 22.00 -9.93
CA PRO A 108 -15.09 22.14 -10.79
C PRO A 108 -13.77 22.48 -10.09
N SER A 109 -13.78 22.72 -8.77
CA SER A 109 -12.58 22.85 -7.93
C SER A 109 -12.06 21.51 -7.39
N VAL A 110 -12.82 20.43 -7.57
CA VAL A 110 -12.41 19.07 -7.22
C VAL A 110 -11.61 18.49 -8.39
N GLY A 111 -10.35 18.15 -8.12
CA GLY A 111 -9.43 17.58 -9.12
C GLY A 111 -9.47 16.06 -9.19
N ALA A 112 -9.87 15.40 -8.09
CA ALA A 112 -9.88 13.95 -7.95
C ALA A 112 -11.01 13.47 -7.02
N ALA A 113 -11.60 12.33 -7.36
CA ALA A 113 -12.55 11.59 -6.54
C ALA A 113 -12.02 10.18 -6.29
N CYS A 114 -11.97 9.76 -5.03
CA CYS A 114 -11.37 8.52 -4.56
C CYS A 114 -12.48 7.58 -4.09
N PRO A 115 -12.54 6.33 -4.56
CA PRO A 115 -13.48 5.35 -4.03
C PRO A 115 -13.03 4.84 -2.65
N LYS A 116 -13.92 4.08 -2.00
CA LYS A 116 -13.52 3.15 -0.93
C LYS A 116 -12.70 2.02 -1.55
N ILE A 117 -11.46 1.84 -1.10
CA ILE A 117 -10.62 0.70 -1.48
C ILE A 117 -10.55 -0.24 -0.27
N VAL A 118 -10.88 -1.51 -0.49
CA VAL A 118 -10.78 -2.58 0.52
C VAL A 118 -9.75 -3.61 0.05
N PHE A 119 -9.16 -4.34 0.99
CA PHE A 119 -8.33 -5.49 0.63
C PHE A 119 -9.19 -6.54 -0.13
N ASP A 120 -8.58 -7.26 -1.06
CA ASP A 120 -9.29 -8.32 -1.78
C ASP A 120 -9.74 -9.43 -0.83
N GLY A 121 -11.01 -9.83 -0.95
CA GLY A 121 -11.70 -10.74 -0.03
C GLY A 121 -12.20 -10.10 1.28
N SER A 122 -12.98 -10.88 2.02
CA SER A 122 -13.41 -10.54 3.39
C SER A 122 -12.65 -11.41 4.40
N PHE A 123 -12.70 -11.04 5.66
CA PHE A 123 -11.89 -11.65 6.72
C PHE A 123 -12.73 -12.00 7.93
N VAL A 124 -12.24 -12.97 8.70
CA VAL A 124 -12.64 -13.20 10.10
C VAL A 124 -11.42 -13.03 11.01
N GLU A 125 -11.68 -12.69 12.27
CA GLU A 125 -10.63 -12.49 13.26
C GLU A 125 -10.34 -13.76 14.05
N LEU A 126 -9.05 -14.05 14.23
CA LEU A 126 -8.52 -15.14 15.03
C LEU A 126 -7.57 -14.55 16.07
N GLY A 127 -8.01 -14.53 17.32
CA GLY A 127 -7.19 -14.18 18.47
C GLY A 127 -6.37 -15.38 18.93
N LEU A 128 -5.10 -15.14 19.27
CA LEU A 128 -4.20 -16.11 19.91
C LEU A 128 -3.77 -15.55 21.26
N ARG A 129 -3.92 -16.35 22.32
CA ARG A 129 -3.42 -16.03 23.65
C ARG A 129 -2.50 -17.13 24.17
N SER A 130 -1.31 -16.76 24.64
CA SER A 130 -0.36 -17.70 25.24
C SER A 130 0.42 -17.05 26.38
N PRO A 131 0.92 -17.84 27.35
CA PRO A 131 1.95 -17.37 28.27
C PRO A 131 3.17 -16.79 27.51
N THR A 132 3.88 -15.87 28.14
CA THR A 132 5.10 -15.27 27.58
C THR A 132 6.31 -15.49 28.48
N ARG A 133 7.48 -15.57 27.87
CA ARG A 133 8.77 -15.55 28.55
C ARG A 133 9.67 -14.46 27.99
N GLU A 134 10.66 -14.04 28.76
CA GLU A 134 11.73 -13.19 28.20
C GLU A 134 12.53 -13.99 27.16
N GLY A 135 12.96 -13.30 26.11
CA GLY A 135 13.81 -13.88 25.08
C GLY A 135 15.16 -14.35 25.62
N GLY A 136 15.79 -15.29 24.91
CA GLY A 136 17.15 -15.76 25.23
C GLY A 136 18.23 -14.82 24.68
N GLY A 137 19.47 -14.96 25.17
CA GLY A 137 20.64 -14.35 24.52
C GLY A 137 20.68 -12.81 24.51
N GLY A 138 20.01 -12.16 25.47
CA GLY A 138 19.93 -10.69 25.55
C GLY A 138 18.72 -10.07 24.84
N ASP A 139 17.85 -10.88 24.25
CA ASP A 139 16.54 -10.44 23.77
C ASP A 139 15.60 -10.16 24.95
N ARG A 140 15.18 -8.90 25.10
CA ARG A 140 14.30 -8.45 26.20
C ARG A 140 12.81 -8.52 25.86
N ARG A 141 12.46 -9.00 24.68
CA ARG A 141 11.06 -9.13 24.28
C ARG A 141 10.38 -10.21 25.13
N ARG A 142 9.08 -10.01 25.37
CA ARG A 142 8.19 -11.04 25.93
C ARG A 142 7.62 -11.84 24.78
N LEU A 143 8.11 -13.07 24.60
CA LEU A 143 7.78 -13.94 23.47
C LEU A 143 6.72 -14.96 23.91
N GLY A 144 5.60 -15.01 23.18
CA GLY A 144 4.59 -16.06 23.26
C GLY A 144 4.90 -17.20 22.30
N VAL A 145 3.92 -17.65 21.53
CA VAL A 145 4.13 -18.58 20.40
C VAL A 145 4.62 -17.85 19.14
N ALA A 146 5.37 -18.54 18.29
CA ALA A 146 5.73 -18.10 16.95
C ALA A 146 4.75 -18.66 15.92
N VAL A 147 4.16 -17.78 15.12
CA VAL A 147 3.38 -18.14 13.93
C VAL A 147 4.34 -18.12 12.72
N ARG A 148 4.47 -19.26 12.06
CA ARG A 148 5.43 -19.49 10.96
C ARG A 148 4.77 -19.74 9.61
N GLY A 149 3.44 -19.88 9.59
CA GLY A 149 2.69 -20.23 8.40
C GLY A 149 1.20 -20.23 8.68
N VAL A 150 0.42 -19.99 7.61
CA VAL A 150 -1.04 -20.08 7.61
C VAL A 150 -1.43 -20.92 6.41
N ARG A 151 -2.30 -21.92 6.62
CA ARG A 151 -2.91 -22.70 5.54
C ARG A 151 -4.42 -22.59 5.59
N LEU A 152 -5.02 -22.48 4.41
CA LEU A 152 -6.46 -22.50 4.21
C LEU A 152 -6.79 -23.59 3.21
N ASP A 153 -7.62 -24.55 3.61
CA ASP A 153 -7.94 -25.75 2.81
C ASP A 153 -6.68 -26.48 2.30
N GLY A 154 -5.63 -26.52 3.12
CA GLY A 154 -4.34 -27.14 2.80
C GLY A 154 -3.40 -26.31 1.91
N HIS A 155 -3.82 -25.12 1.45
CA HIS A 155 -3.01 -24.24 0.60
C HIS A 155 -2.34 -23.14 1.43
N ASP A 156 -1.12 -22.73 1.06
CA ASP A 156 -0.44 -21.62 1.72
C ASP A 156 -1.23 -20.32 1.59
N ALA A 157 -1.43 -19.65 2.71
CA ALA A 157 -2.17 -18.40 2.81
C ALA A 157 -1.42 -17.36 3.65
N TRP A 158 -0.12 -17.58 3.94
CA TRP A 158 0.69 -16.68 4.77
C TRP A 158 0.63 -15.23 4.30
N ARG A 159 0.70 -15.01 2.98
CA ARG A 159 0.67 -13.67 2.38
C ARG A 159 -0.72 -13.03 2.32
N SER A 160 -1.77 -13.83 2.44
CA SER A 160 -3.17 -13.36 2.38
C SER A 160 -3.76 -13.16 3.78
N ALA A 161 -3.20 -13.82 4.81
CA ALA A 161 -3.52 -13.55 6.20
C ALA A 161 -2.87 -12.24 6.66
N GLN A 162 -3.56 -11.49 7.52
CA GLN A 162 -3.02 -10.25 8.09
C GLN A 162 -2.68 -10.48 9.57
N LEU A 163 -1.42 -10.30 9.95
CA LEU A 163 -0.99 -10.30 11.33
C LEU A 163 -1.14 -8.86 11.86
N VAL A 164 -2.24 -8.59 12.56
CA VAL A 164 -2.73 -7.22 12.83
C VAL A 164 -2.06 -6.63 14.07
N GLU A 165 -2.24 -7.29 15.22
CA GLU A 165 -1.80 -6.80 16.52
C GLU A 165 -1.13 -7.90 17.32
N GLY A 166 -0.26 -7.50 18.25
CA GLY A 166 0.36 -8.44 19.17
C GLY A 166 1.52 -9.25 18.61
N PHE A 167 2.10 -8.83 17.47
CA PHE A 167 3.25 -9.47 16.86
C PHE A 167 4.52 -8.64 16.98
N TRP A 168 5.62 -9.31 17.30
CA TRP A 168 6.97 -8.76 17.13
C TRP A 168 7.37 -8.78 15.65
N GLY A 169 8.36 -7.96 15.29
CA GLY A 169 8.82 -7.83 13.91
C GLY A 169 9.23 -9.16 13.24
N LEU A 170 9.01 -9.21 11.92
CA LEU A 170 9.29 -10.34 11.03
C LEU A 170 10.73 -10.84 11.20
N GLN A 171 10.86 -12.14 11.39
CA GLN A 171 12.12 -12.88 11.43
C GLN A 171 12.13 -13.95 10.36
N HIS A 172 13.32 -14.46 10.05
CA HIS A 172 13.50 -15.56 9.09
C HIS A 172 14.26 -16.68 9.81
N ASP A 173 13.84 -17.93 9.62
CA ASP A 173 14.57 -19.08 10.17
C ASP A 173 15.95 -19.14 9.51
N SER A 174 16.99 -19.34 10.32
CA SER A 174 18.37 -19.34 9.83
C SER A 174 18.68 -20.52 8.91
N ARG A 175 17.88 -21.59 8.94
CA ARG A 175 18.11 -22.82 8.17
C ARG A 175 17.53 -22.75 6.76
N ASP A 176 16.30 -22.29 6.62
CA ASP A 176 15.55 -22.33 5.35
C ASP A 176 15.02 -20.96 4.91
N GLY A 177 15.22 -19.91 5.71
CA GLY A 177 14.75 -18.57 5.41
C GLY A 177 13.24 -18.37 5.57
N THR A 178 12.52 -19.33 6.15
CA THR A 178 11.06 -19.23 6.33
C THR A 178 10.70 -18.04 7.23
N PRO A 179 9.81 -17.13 6.79
CA PRO A 179 9.39 -16.00 7.60
C PRO A 179 8.54 -16.45 8.80
N TYR A 180 8.70 -15.79 9.94
CA TYR A 180 7.86 -16.01 11.11
C TYR A 180 7.80 -14.78 12.02
N GLN A 181 6.78 -14.73 12.86
CA GLN A 181 6.61 -13.69 13.88
C GLN A 181 6.24 -14.29 15.23
N TRP A 182 6.92 -13.81 16.28
CA TRP A 182 6.54 -14.11 17.66
C TRP A 182 5.36 -13.25 18.07
N THR A 183 4.39 -13.86 18.74
CA THR A 183 3.35 -13.14 19.48
C THR A 183 3.92 -12.52 20.76
N ASN A 184 3.29 -11.47 21.28
CA ASN A 184 3.65 -10.82 22.55
C ASN A 184 2.80 -11.30 23.74
N GLY A 185 2.05 -12.40 23.56
CA GLY A 185 1.16 -13.01 24.55
C GLY A 185 -0.32 -12.92 24.19
N GLU A 186 -0.73 -11.86 23.50
CA GLU A 186 -2.07 -11.69 22.94
C GLU A 186 -1.95 -11.12 21.53
N ALA A 187 -2.38 -11.87 20.53
CA ALA A 187 -2.22 -11.50 19.13
C ALA A 187 -3.51 -11.68 18.35
N LEU A 188 -3.68 -10.88 17.30
CA LEU A 188 -4.86 -10.89 16.44
C LEU A 188 -4.44 -11.09 14.98
N LEU A 189 -4.92 -12.16 14.37
CA LEU A 189 -4.80 -12.40 12.95
C LEU A 189 -6.16 -12.19 12.28
N ARG A 190 -6.13 -11.76 11.02
CA ARG A 190 -7.28 -11.84 10.12
C ARG A 190 -7.04 -12.92 9.09
N VAL A 191 -8.01 -13.82 8.99
CA VAL A 191 -7.99 -14.97 8.09
C VAL A 191 -8.96 -14.69 6.95
N PRO A 192 -8.52 -14.72 5.68
CA PRO A 192 -9.41 -14.49 4.56
C PRO A 192 -10.45 -15.63 4.45
N VAL A 193 -11.66 -15.26 4.06
CA VAL A 193 -12.75 -16.21 3.81
C VAL A 193 -12.87 -16.53 2.33
N ARG A 194 -13.61 -17.59 1.99
CA ARG A 194 -13.84 -17.93 0.58
C ARG A 194 -14.70 -16.86 -0.11
N PRO A 195 -14.59 -16.69 -1.43
CA PRO A 195 -15.41 -15.73 -2.18
C PRO A 195 -16.93 -15.96 -2.06
N ASP A 196 -17.37 -17.18 -1.76
CA ASP A 196 -18.77 -17.53 -1.51
C ASP A 196 -19.24 -17.23 -0.07
N GLY A 197 -18.36 -16.66 0.76
CA GLY A 197 -18.60 -16.33 2.17
C GLY A 197 -18.43 -17.50 3.13
N SER A 198 -18.13 -18.71 2.65
CA SER A 198 -17.89 -19.87 3.52
C SER A 198 -16.52 -19.79 4.21
N LEU A 199 -16.44 -20.34 5.43
CA LEU A 199 -15.20 -20.35 6.22
C LEU A 199 -14.29 -21.51 5.78
N PRO A 200 -13.01 -21.26 5.45
CA PRO A 200 -12.06 -22.30 5.13
C PRO A 200 -11.61 -23.12 6.35
N ALA A 201 -11.11 -24.33 6.11
CA ALA A 201 -10.39 -25.06 7.15
C ALA A 201 -9.05 -24.34 7.39
N CYS A 202 -8.81 -23.86 8.61
CA CYS A 202 -7.64 -23.05 8.95
C CYS A 202 -6.61 -23.83 9.76
N GLN A 203 -5.36 -23.76 9.34
CA GLN A 203 -4.23 -24.31 10.08
C GLN A 203 -3.16 -23.25 10.27
N LEU A 204 -2.56 -23.20 11.45
CA LEU A 204 -1.40 -22.37 11.75
C LEU A 204 -0.18 -23.27 11.98
N LEU A 205 0.96 -22.89 11.41
CA LEU A 205 2.23 -23.52 11.76
C LEU A 205 2.78 -22.81 13.00
N LEU A 206 2.70 -23.49 14.14
CA LEU A 206 3.03 -22.93 15.45
C LEU A 206 4.27 -23.58 16.04
N SER A 207 5.06 -22.79 16.75
CA SER A 207 6.15 -23.28 17.61
C SER A 207 6.31 -22.36 18.82
N ALA A 208 6.92 -22.84 19.89
CA ALA A 208 7.19 -22.09 21.10
C ALA A 208 8.56 -22.43 21.64
N ALA A 209 9.21 -21.53 22.37
CA ALA A 209 10.57 -21.81 22.81
C ALA A 209 10.66 -22.92 23.89
N ASP A 210 9.61 -23.10 24.68
CA ASP A 210 9.34 -24.28 25.51
C ASP A 210 7.92 -24.76 25.24
N ALA A 211 7.61 -25.99 25.65
CA ALA A 211 6.24 -26.50 25.62
C ALA A 211 5.29 -25.56 26.37
N THR A 212 4.24 -25.11 25.69
CA THR A 212 3.24 -24.17 26.20
C THR A 212 1.88 -24.49 25.62
N THR A 213 0.88 -23.71 26.02
CA THR A 213 -0.47 -23.81 25.50
C THR A 213 -0.88 -22.49 24.85
N VAL A 214 -1.55 -22.60 23.70
CA VAL A 214 -2.17 -21.46 23.02
C VAL A 214 -3.68 -21.63 23.01
N VAL A 215 -4.39 -20.57 23.35
CA VAL A 215 -5.84 -20.47 23.21
C VAL A 215 -6.13 -19.68 21.95
N ALA A 216 -6.85 -20.30 21.02
CA ALA A 216 -7.31 -19.68 19.79
C ALA A 216 -8.81 -19.34 19.92
N THR A 217 -9.18 -18.09 19.65
CA THR A 217 -10.56 -17.59 19.75
C THR A 217 -10.99 -16.91 18.45
N SER A 218 -12.15 -17.28 17.92
CA SER A 218 -12.69 -16.69 16.69
C SER A 218 -14.21 -16.82 16.67
N GLY A 219 -14.93 -15.70 16.51
CA GLY A 219 -16.37 -15.64 16.76
C GLY A 219 -16.71 -16.14 18.18
N ASP A 220 -17.67 -17.06 18.28
CA ASP A 220 -18.02 -17.74 19.54
C ASP A 220 -17.13 -18.98 19.82
N GLY A 221 -16.24 -19.32 18.90
CA GLY A 221 -15.35 -20.48 18.98
C GLY A 221 -14.15 -20.21 19.87
N ARG A 222 -13.80 -21.21 20.71
CA ARG A 222 -12.59 -21.23 21.52
C ARG A 222 -11.98 -22.62 21.51
N THR A 223 -10.72 -22.72 21.12
CA THR A 223 -9.95 -23.98 21.11
C THR A 223 -8.61 -23.79 21.83
N GLU A 224 -8.06 -24.87 22.37
CA GLU A 224 -6.84 -24.87 23.16
C GLU A 224 -5.89 -25.94 22.61
N HIS A 225 -4.62 -25.56 22.39
CA HIS A 225 -3.65 -26.40 21.69
C HIS A 225 -2.31 -26.39 22.42
N GLY A 226 -1.70 -27.57 22.55
CA GLY A 226 -0.31 -27.68 23.00
C GLY A 226 0.65 -27.29 21.88
N VAL A 227 1.66 -26.49 22.18
CA VAL A 227 2.66 -26.01 21.22
C VAL A 227 4.06 -26.27 21.78
N GLY A 228 4.88 -26.99 21.03
CA GLY A 228 6.26 -27.34 21.38
C GLY A 228 7.32 -26.54 20.62
N PRO A 229 8.61 -26.87 20.82
CA PRO A 229 9.73 -26.24 20.11
C PRO A 229 9.80 -26.58 18.62
N GLU A 230 9.33 -27.76 18.23
CA GLU A 230 9.26 -28.14 16.83
C GLU A 230 8.02 -27.52 16.17
N PRO A 231 8.15 -26.88 14.99
CA PRO A 231 7.01 -26.34 14.27
C PRO A 231 6.01 -27.42 13.85
N GLU A 232 4.76 -27.27 14.27
CA GLU A 232 3.67 -28.20 13.96
C GLU A 232 2.44 -27.46 13.40
N TRP A 233 1.77 -28.09 12.43
CA TRP A 233 0.51 -27.58 11.89
C TRP A 233 -0.63 -27.89 12.84
N THR A 234 -1.23 -26.85 13.39
CA THR A 234 -2.34 -26.93 14.32
C THR A 234 -3.61 -26.45 13.63
N GLU A 235 -4.65 -27.29 13.61
CA GLU A 235 -5.97 -26.90 13.12
C GLU A 235 -6.65 -25.98 14.13
N VAL A 236 -7.10 -24.82 13.67
CA VAL A 236 -7.74 -23.80 14.52
C VAL A 236 -9.13 -23.50 13.99
N ALA A 237 -10.10 -23.47 14.90
CA ALA A 237 -11.46 -23.10 14.55
C ALA A 237 -11.52 -21.59 14.25
N ILE A 238 -12.07 -21.23 13.09
CA ILE A 238 -12.39 -19.86 12.72
C ILE A 238 -13.91 -19.68 12.66
N GLY A 239 -14.39 -18.48 12.99
CA GLY A 239 -15.81 -18.18 13.14
C GLY A 239 -16.12 -16.70 13.10
N GLY A 240 -17.41 -16.37 13.23
CA GLY A 240 -17.91 -14.99 13.19
C GLY A 240 -18.37 -14.55 11.80
N THR A 241 -18.89 -13.33 11.73
CA THR A 241 -19.37 -12.72 10.48
C THR A 241 -18.19 -12.14 9.70
N PRO A 242 -17.98 -12.56 8.44
CA PRO A 242 -16.94 -11.98 7.61
C PRO A 242 -17.13 -10.47 7.41
N PHE A 243 -16.03 -9.73 7.32
CA PHE A 243 -16.03 -8.30 7.11
C PHE A 243 -14.94 -7.87 6.13
N ASP A 244 -15.14 -6.75 5.44
CA ASP A 244 -14.11 -6.15 4.60
C ASP A 244 -13.14 -5.32 5.45
N VAL A 245 -11.88 -5.25 5.01
CA VAL A 245 -10.83 -4.45 5.65
C VAL A 245 -10.49 -3.30 4.72
N ILE A 246 -10.48 -2.09 5.26
CA ILE A 246 -10.15 -0.88 4.51
C ILE A 246 -8.67 -0.93 4.11
N ASN A 247 -8.43 -0.73 2.81
CA ASN A 247 -7.10 -0.50 2.27
C ASN A 247 -6.83 1.01 2.13
N ASN A 248 -7.77 1.79 1.60
CA ASN A 248 -7.63 3.24 1.51
C ASN A 248 -9.00 3.92 1.34
N VAL A 249 -9.23 5.03 2.05
CA VAL A 249 -10.40 5.93 1.89
C VAL A 249 -9.94 7.39 1.76
N GLY A 250 -8.92 7.59 0.94
CA GLY A 250 -8.13 8.81 0.82
C GLY A 250 -6.83 8.75 1.63
N SER A 251 -5.94 9.73 1.41
CA SER A 251 -4.64 9.78 2.07
C SER A 251 -4.47 11.09 2.85
N VAL A 252 -3.79 11.00 3.98
CA VAL A 252 -3.58 12.09 4.94
C VAL A 252 -2.13 12.54 4.96
N LEU A 253 -1.93 13.81 5.34
CA LEU A 253 -0.62 14.34 5.69
C LEU A 253 -0.41 14.18 7.20
N LEU A 254 0.67 13.53 7.61
CA LEU A 254 1.04 13.38 9.03
C LEU A 254 1.90 14.55 9.52
N ASP A 255 2.01 14.69 10.85
CA ASP A 255 2.78 15.73 11.57
C ASP A 255 4.23 15.96 11.08
N ARG A 256 4.89 14.92 10.59
CA ARG A 256 6.26 14.96 10.04
C ARG A 256 6.30 15.18 8.52
N GLY A 257 5.16 15.48 7.93
CA GLY A 257 4.96 15.72 6.49
C GLY A 257 4.89 14.45 5.65
N TYR A 258 4.58 13.31 6.28
CA TYR A 258 4.53 12.02 5.61
C TYR A 258 3.13 11.73 5.09
N GLY A 259 3.03 11.09 3.92
CA GLY A 259 1.77 10.53 3.45
C GLY A 259 1.45 9.23 4.18
N ALA A 260 0.17 9.02 4.48
CA ALA A 260 -0.35 7.76 4.97
C ALA A 260 -1.77 7.53 4.44
N ASP A 261 -2.15 6.28 4.34
CA ASP A 261 -3.50 5.89 3.92
C ASP A 261 -4.47 6.02 5.08
N ARG A 262 -5.58 6.72 4.84
CA ARG A 262 -6.67 6.86 5.80
C ARG A 262 -7.44 5.55 5.86
N GLY A 263 -7.75 5.09 7.07
CA GLY A 263 -8.48 3.84 7.31
C GLY A 263 -7.66 2.57 7.09
N PHE A 264 -6.37 2.65 6.78
CA PHE A 264 -5.56 1.46 6.47
C PHE A 264 -5.61 0.41 7.60
N LEU A 265 -5.95 -0.82 7.24
CA LEU A 265 -6.14 -1.97 8.15
C LEU A 265 -7.29 -1.81 9.16
N GLU A 266 -8.12 -0.77 9.06
CA GLU A 266 -9.35 -0.71 9.83
C GLU A 266 -10.37 -1.70 9.28
N ARG A 267 -11.14 -2.31 10.19
CA ARG A 267 -12.32 -3.08 9.82
C ARG A 267 -13.38 -2.13 9.24
N ASP A 268 -13.98 -2.47 8.11
CA ASP A 268 -15.15 -1.73 7.61
C ASP A 268 -16.39 -2.10 8.44
N CYS A 269 -16.83 -1.16 9.27
CA CYS A 269 -18.05 -1.23 10.07
C CYS A 269 -19.09 -0.22 9.59
N GLY A 270 -18.94 0.35 8.38
CA GLY A 270 -19.76 1.45 7.90
C GLY A 270 -19.35 2.82 8.46
N GLN A 271 -18.10 2.98 8.90
CA GLN A 271 -17.59 4.27 9.42
C GLN A 271 -17.21 5.27 8.31
N TYR A 272 -17.26 4.83 7.05
CA TYR A 272 -16.90 5.62 5.86
C TYR A 272 -18.06 5.71 4.87
N GLU A 273 -19.28 5.92 5.34
CA GLU A 273 -20.47 6.06 4.46
C GLU A 273 -20.77 7.51 4.05
N GLU A 274 -19.94 8.46 4.47
CA GLU A 274 -20.06 9.87 4.11
C GLU A 274 -18.87 10.33 3.27
N ALA A 275 -19.15 11.16 2.26
CA ALA A 275 -18.11 11.79 1.46
C ALA A 275 -17.34 12.81 2.30
N GLU A 276 -16.02 12.84 2.13
CA GLU A 276 -15.14 13.73 2.90
C GLU A 276 -14.04 14.28 2.02
N GLU A 277 -13.61 15.51 2.30
CA GLU A 277 -12.45 16.06 1.65
C GLU A 277 -11.16 15.48 2.24
N VAL A 278 -10.25 15.00 1.38
CA VAL A 278 -9.01 14.30 1.79
C VAL A 278 -7.77 14.97 1.23
N PHE A 279 -6.67 15.01 1.99
CA PHE A 279 -5.48 15.77 1.57
C PHE A 279 -4.90 15.28 0.24
N ALA A 280 -4.84 13.97 0.07
CA ALA A 280 -4.31 13.29 -1.11
C ALA A 280 -5.14 12.05 -1.46
N TRP A 281 -4.85 11.48 -2.63
CA TRP A 281 -5.52 10.30 -3.17
C TRP A 281 -4.50 9.19 -3.48
N CYS A 282 -4.98 7.95 -3.56
CA CYS A 282 -4.16 6.77 -3.83
C CYS A 282 -4.19 6.41 -5.32
N GLY A 283 -3.02 6.16 -5.92
CA GLY A 283 -2.91 5.73 -7.32
C GLY A 283 -3.52 4.37 -7.63
N ALA A 284 -3.86 3.55 -6.62
CA ALA A 284 -4.44 2.22 -6.82
C ALA A 284 -5.84 2.26 -7.44
N ALA A 285 -6.65 3.25 -7.08
CA ALA A 285 -7.92 3.56 -7.72
C ALA A 285 -8.30 5.02 -7.48
N VAL A 286 -8.46 5.80 -8.55
CA VAL A 286 -8.88 7.22 -8.46
C VAL A 286 -9.46 7.67 -9.79
N VAL A 287 -10.43 8.60 -9.78
CA VAL A 287 -10.87 9.33 -10.96
C VAL A 287 -10.38 10.77 -10.90
N LEU A 288 -9.64 11.20 -11.92
CA LEU A 288 -9.02 12.51 -12.05
C LEU A 288 -9.75 13.31 -13.14
N SER A 289 -10.01 14.59 -12.90
CA SER A 289 -10.48 15.46 -13.98
C SER A 289 -9.32 15.81 -14.92
N ARG A 290 -9.57 15.82 -16.23
CA ARG A 290 -8.54 16.20 -17.20
C ARG A 290 -8.04 17.63 -16.98
N ARG A 291 -8.95 18.53 -16.61
CA ARG A 291 -8.63 19.91 -16.24
C ARG A 291 -7.62 20.00 -15.09
N TYR A 292 -7.68 19.09 -14.11
CA TYR A 292 -6.71 19.00 -13.03
C TYR A 292 -5.33 18.59 -13.54
N LEU A 293 -5.26 17.55 -14.37
CA LEU A 293 -4.01 17.08 -14.99
C LEU A 293 -3.39 18.12 -15.91
N ASP A 294 -4.18 18.78 -16.76
CA ASP A 294 -3.69 19.79 -17.70
C ASP A 294 -3.09 21.02 -16.98
N ARG A 295 -3.66 21.40 -15.82
CA ARG A 295 -3.17 22.55 -15.03
C ARG A 295 -2.02 22.18 -14.11
N THR A 296 -2.06 21.00 -13.50
CA THR A 296 -1.09 20.59 -12.47
C THR A 296 0.12 19.89 -13.06
N GLY A 297 -0.03 19.29 -14.25
CA GLY A 297 0.88 18.32 -14.84
C GLY A 297 0.55 16.89 -14.39
N VAL A 298 1.23 15.92 -14.99
CA VAL A 298 1.13 14.49 -14.65
C VAL A 298 2.17 14.07 -13.60
N PHE A 299 2.45 12.78 -13.44
CA PHE A 299 3.45 12.29 -12.49
C PHE A 299 4.87 12.72 -12.89
N ASP A 300 5.74 12.98 -11.91
CA ASP A 300 7.16 13.13 -12.17
C ASP A 300 7.82 11.74 -12.19
N GLU A 301 8.33 11.35 -13.35
CA GLU A 301 8.92 10.02 -13.57
C GLU A 301 10.15 9.76 -12.70
N GLY A 302 10.76 10.79 -12.12
CA GLY A 302 11.87 10.66 -11.18
C GLY A 302 11.50 9.93 -9.88
N TYR A 303 10.21 9.83 -9.55
CA TYR A 303 9.72 9.00 -8.44
C TYR A 303 9.83 7.50 -8.75
N PHE A 304 9.65 7.10 -10.02
CA PHE A 304 9.50 5.71 -10.46
C PHE A 304 8.29 5.01 -9.82
N LEU A 305 8.27 4.80 -8.50
CA LEU A 305 7.17 4.17 -7.74
C LEU A 305 7.15 4.64 -6.28
N TYR A 306 5.96 4.66 -5.67
CA TYR A 306 5.64 5.27 -4.37
C TYR A 306 5.86 6.79 -4.27
N TYR A 307 4.90 7.49 -3.65
CA TYR A 307 4.84 8.94 -3.43
C TYR A 307 4.59 9.80 -4.69
N GLU A 308 4.52 9.24 -5.90
CA GLU A 308 4.17 10.00 -7.10
C GLU A 308 2.75 10.57 -7.06
N ASP A 309 1.80 9.81 -6.52
CA ASP A 309 0.41 10.22 -6.28
C ASP A 309 0.31 11.30 -5.20
N PHE A 310 1.06 11.13 -4.11
CA PHE A 310 1.13 12.09 -3.01
C PHE A 310 1.80 13.40 -3.44
N ASP A 311 2.86 13.35 -4.26
CA ASP A 311 3.49 14.54 -4.85
C ASP A 311 2.51 15.29 -5.76
N LEU A 312 1.84 14.58 -6.67
CA LEU A 312 0.86 15.17 -7.58
C LEU A 312 -0.34 15.77 -6.81
N SER A 313 -0.80 15.08 -5.76
CA SER A 313 -1.81 15.57 -4.83
C SER A 313 -1.36 16.86 -4.13
N TRP A 314 -0.14 16.89 -3.59
CA TRP A 314 0.38 18.09 -2.92
C TRP A 314 0.50 19.25 -3.91
N ARG A 315 1.02 19.01 -5.12
CA ARG A 315 1.11 20.03 -6.16
C ARG A 315 -0.27 20.61 -6.51
N GLY A 316 -1.29 19.77 -6.62
CA GLY A 316 -2.64 20.22 -6.89
C GLY A 316 -3.24 21.02 -5.73
N ARG A 317 -3.09 20.53 -4.48
CA ARG A 317 -3.45 21.28 -3.27
C ARG A 317 -2.79 22.65 -3.23
N ALA A 318 -1.50 22.73 -3.55
CA ALA A 318 -0.78 24.00 -3.60
C ALA A 318 -1.32 24.95 -4.68
N GLN A 319 -2.00 24.44 -5.72
CA GLN A 319 -2.69 25.22 -6.75
C GLN A 319 -4.17 25.49 -6.43
N GLY A 320 -4.68 25.02 -5.28
CA GLY A 320 -6.06 25.22 -4.82
C GLY A 320 -7.05 24.14 -5.24
N TRP A 321 -6.59 22.98 -5.72
CA TRP A 321 -7.45 21.84 -6.00
C TRP A 321 -7.86 21.12 -4.71
N ARG A 322 -9.11 20.61 -4.71
CA ARG A 322 -9.69 19.77 -3.65
C ARG A 322 -9.79 18.33 -4.12
N TYR A 323 -9.83 17.40 -3.18
CA TYR A 323 -10.03 15.97 -3.47
C TYR A 323 -11.06 15.39 -2.53
N LEU A 324 -11.92 14.53 -3.04
CA LEU A 324 -12.99 13.93 -2.27
C LEU A 324 -12.77 12.43 -2.17
N TYR A 325 -12.85 11.90 -0.96
CA TYR A 325 -13.30 10.55 -0.73
C TYR A 325 -14.81 10.48 -1.01
N VAL A 326 -15.24 9.48 -1.77
CA VAL A 326 -16.64 9.30 -2.16
C VAL A 326 -17.07 7.87 -1.79
N PRO A 327 -18.10 7.71 -0.93
CA PRO A 327 -18.65 6.41 -0.60
C PRO A 327 -19.37 5.81 -1.81
N GLY A 328 -19.41 4.48 -1.86
CA GLY A 328 -20.00 3.73 -2.97
C GLY A 328 -19.53 2.27 -2.95
N PRO A 329 -19.85 1.52 -4.01
CA PRO A 329 -19.32 0.17 -4.17
C PRO A 329 -17.79 0.16 -4.07
N PRO A 330 -17.21 -0.72 -3.23
CA PRO A 330 -15.77 -0.68 -2.98
C PRO A 330 -14.97 -1.24 -4.16
N VAL A 331 -13.77 -0.69 -4.34
CA VAL A 331 -12.73 -1.30 -5.18
C VAL A 331 -11.99 -2.33 -4.32
N ARG A 332 -11.88 -3.58 -4.79
CA ARG A 332 -11.15 -4.65 -4.10
C ARG A 332 -9.73 -4.71 -4.63
N HIS A 333 -8.73 -4.60 -3.77
CA HIS A 333 -7.32 -4.46 -4.15
C HIS A 333 -6.45 -5.51 -3.45
N LEU A 334 -5.77 -6.34 -4.23
CA LEU A 334 -4.79 -7.31 -3.72
C LEU A 334 -3.44 -6.61 -3.57
N HIS A 335 -3.30 -5.78 -2.52
CA HIS A 335 -2.20 -4.85 -2.16
C HIS A 335 -0.72 -5.37 -2.23
N SER A 336 -0.45 -6.56 -2.77
CA SER A 336 0.85 -7.24 -2.72
C SER A 336 1.29 -7.93 -4.02
N ALA A 337 0.68 -7.64 -5.18
CA ALA A 337 0.95 -8.42 -6.40
C ALA A 337 2.30 -8.12 -7.09
N SER A 338 2.71 -6.85 -7.18
CA SER A 338 3.89 -6.43 -7.96
C SER A 338 5.07 -5.95 -7.10
N ALA A 339 4.82 -5.53 -5.86
CA ALA A 339 5.86 -5.19 -4.91
C ALA A 339 5.44 -5.61 -3.50
N VAL A 340 6.12 -6.63 -2.96
CA VAL A 340 5.93 -7.05 -1.57
C VAL A 340 6.27 -5.87 -0.67
N GLU A 341 5.31 -5.46 0.17
CA GLU A 341 5.51 -4.45 1.19
C GLU A 341 6.69 -4.87 2.08
N GLY A 342 7.62 -3.95 2.35
CA GLY A 342 8.88 -4.28 3.05
C GLY A 342 9.98 -4.93 2.19
N SER A 343 9.77 -5.08 0.87
CA SER A 343 10.86 -5.46 -0.05
C SER A 343 11.98 -4.41 -0.10
N ARG A 344 13.17 -4.80 -0.59
CA ARG A 344 14.30 -3.89 -0.76
C ARG A 344 13.97 -2.70 -1.67
N LEU A 345 13.20 -2.96 -2.74
CA LEU A 345 12.75 -1.94 -3.68
C LEU A 345 11.76 -0.97 -3.02
N HIS A 346 10.78 -1.50 -2.29
CA HIS A 346 9.82 -0.70 -1.54
C HIS A 346 10.51 0.22 -0.53
N HIS A 347 11.37 -0.31 0.33
CA HIS A 347 12.11 0.51 1.28
C HIS A 347 12.98 1.58 0.60
N HIS A 348 13.64 1.24 -0.51
CA HIS A 348 14.48 2.18 -1.24
C HIS A 348 13.68 3.40 -1.70
N TYR A 349 12.60 3.17 -2.43
CA TYR A 349 11.81 4.24 -3.03
C TYR A 349 10.97 4.99 -2.00
N THR A 350 10.33 4.32 -1.04
CA THR A 350 9.56 5.00 0.02
C THR A 350 10.44 5.95 0.82
N GLU A 351 11.66 5.54 1.23
CA GLU A 351 12.58 6.43 1.98
C GLU A 351 13.12 7.57 1.12
N ARG A 352 13.58 7.28 -0.11
CA ARG A 352 14.09 8.27 -1.05
C ARG A 352 13.03 9.31 -1.40
N ASN A 353 11.86 8.84 -1.84
CA ASN A 353 10.82 9.67 -2.44
C ASN A 353 10.08 10.52 -1.41
N ARG A 354 10.01 10.05 -0.16
CA ARG A 354 9.53 10.86 0.97
C ARG A 354 10.39 12.11 1.19
N LEU A 355 11.72 11.95 1.16
CA LEU A 355 12.63 13.09 1.25
C LEU A 355 12.52 14.01 0.02
N LEU A 356 12.37 13.45 -1.19
CA LEU A 356 12.15 14.23 -2.42
C LEU A 356 10.86 15.05 -2.33
N THR A 357 9.75 14.43 -1.92
CA THR A 357 8.44 15.08 -1.79
C THR A 357 8.49 16.27 -0.84
N LEU A 358 9.10 16.09 0.33
CA LEU A 358 9.27 17.16 1.30
C LEU A 358 10.17 18.28 0.76
N THR A 359 11.28 17.94 0.12
CA THR A 359 12.19 18.91 -0.47
C THR A 359 11.52 19.72 -1.58
N ARG A 360 10.64 19.12 -2.37
CA ARG A 360 9.90 19.81 -3.43
C ARG A 360 8.77 20.68 -2.90
N ASN A 361 7.96 20.13 -2.00
CA ASN A 361 6.65 20.69 -1.68
C ASN A 361 6.62 21.38 -0.30
N ALA A 362 7.11 20.72 0.75
CA ALA A 362 6.99 21.17 2.14
C ALA A 362 7.88 22.40 2.47
N PRO A 363 7.66 23.13 3.58
CA PRO A 363 8.57 24.19 4.00
C PRO A 363 10.01 23.70 4.14
N ALA A 364 10.99 24.55 3.85
CA ALA A 364 12.41 24.15 3.84
C ALA A 364 12.86 23.59 5.20
N ALA A 365 12.38 24.17 6.31
CA ALA A 365 12.67 23.68 7.65
C ALA A 365 12.17 22.23 7.87
N MET A 366 11.00 21.88 7.31
CA MET A 366 10.47 20.52 7.42
C MET A 366 11.31 19.52 6.64
N ALA A 367 11.66 19.86 5.39
CA ALA A 367 12.55 19.04 4.57
C ALA A 367 13.93 18.84 5.24
N LEU A 368 14.52 19.90 5.79
CA LEU A 368 15.80 19.83 6.52
C LEU A 368 15.71 18.95 7.78
N ARG A 369 14.63 19.08 8.57
CA ARG A 369 14.40 18.22 9.75
C ARG A 369 14.24 16.75 9.36
N ALA A 370 13.47 16.45 8.32
CA ALA A 370 13.30 15.09 7.84
C ALA A 370 14.62 14.49 7.33
N THR A 371 15.41 15.28 6.59
CA THR A 371 16.75 14.89 6.12
C THR A 371 17.69 14.62 7.29
N ALA A 372 17.73 15.51 8.29
CA ALA A 372 18.57 15.34 9.48
C ALA A 372 18.13 14.10 10.30
N HIS A 373 16.83 13.91 10.48
CA HIS A 373 16.27 12.75 11.17
C HIS A 373 16.65 11.44 10.45
N HIS A 374 16.61 11.39 9.12
CA HIS A 374 17.05 10.24 8.34
C HIS A 374 18.51 9.87 8.64
N VAL A 375 19.40 10.87 8.65
CA VAL A 375 20.82 10.68 8.96
C VAL A 375 21.02 10.19 10.39
N LEU A 376 20.35 10.82 11.36
CA LEU A 376 20.44 10.45 12.78
C LEU A 376 19.94 9.02 13.05
N VAL A 377 18.80 8.64 12.46
CA VAL A 377 18.26 7.27 12.58
C VAL A 377 19.21 6.26 11.93
N THR A 378 19.79 6.60 10.78
CA THR A 378 20.78 5.73 10.11
C THR A 378 22.05 5.57 10.95
N ALA A 379 22.54 6.65 11.57
CA ALA A 379 23.66 6.61 12.50
C ALA A 379 23.33 5.79 13.76
N SER A 380 22.09 5.87 14.25
CA SER A 380 21.60 5.04 15.36
C SER A 380 21.63 3.55 15.01
N TYR A 381 21.16 3.17 13.81
CA TYR A 381 21.28 1.80 13.31
C TYR A 381 22.74 1.36 13.18
N ALA A 382 23.62 2.19 12.62
CA ALA A 382 25.04 1.88 12.54
C ALA A 382 25.67 1.68 13.92
N ARG A 383 25.29 2.49 14.92
CA ARG A 383 25.74 2.30 16.29
C ARG A 383 25.24 0.99 16.89
N ARG A 384 23.95 0.67 16.71
CA ARG A 384 23.27 -0.48 17.31
C ARG A 384 23.69 -1.80 16.66
N ASP A 385 23.71 -1.85 15.34
CA ASP A 385 23.79 -3.10 14.55
C ASP A 385 25.20 -3.36 14.00
N VAL A 386 26.09 -2.36 14.05
CA VAL A 386 27.48 -2.48 13.57
C VAL A 386 28.47 -2.19 14.68
N LEU A 387 28.53 -0.95 15.19
CA LEU A 387 29.60 -0.53 16.11
C LEU A 387 29.55 -1.31 17.42
N ARG A 388 28.36 -1.49 18.00
CA ARG A 388 28.20 -2.21 19.27
C ARG A 388 28.54 -3.71 19.14
N PRO A 389 28.07 -4.46 18.12
CA PRO A 389 28.52 -5.83 17.87
C PRO A 389 30.03 -5.94 17.65
N VAL A 390 30.63 -5.05 16.84
CA VAL A 390 32.09 -5.03 16.60
C VAL A 390 32.86 -4.85 17.90
N VAL A 391 32.46 -3.89 18.76
CA VAL A 391 33.09 -3.68 20.08
C VAL A 391 32.93 -4.90 20.99
N ARG A 392 31.81 -5.63 20.86
CA ARG A 392 31.52 -6.85 21.62
C ARG A 392 32.11 -8.13 21.01
N ARG A 393 32.77 -8.03 19.86
CA ARG A 393 33.24 -9.18 19.05
C ARG A 393 32.10 -10.13 18.65
N GLU A 394 30.92 -9.56 18.41
CA GLU A 394 29.76 -10.21 17.82
C GLU A 394 29.69 -9.86 16.31
N ASP A 395 28.96 -10.66 15.52
CA ASP A 395 28.81 -10.42 14.09
C ASP A 395 27.94 -9.17 13.81
N PRO A 396 28.46 -8.15 13.09
CA PRO A 396 27.68 -6.97 12.76
C PRO A 396 26.71 -7.22 11.60
N SER A 397 25.53 -6.61 11.67
CA SER A 397 24.58 -6.58 10.56
C SER A 397 24.55 -5.20 9.89
N TRP A 398 25.01 -5.17 8.64
CA TRP A 398 25.06 -3.95 7.82
C TRP A 398 23.80 -3.70 7.01
N GLU A 399 22.85 -4.64 7.00
CA GLU A 399 21.76 -4.66 6.05
C GLU A 399 20.89 -3.39 6.11
N MET A 400 20.43 -3.01 7.31
CA MET A 400 19.62 -1.80 7.48
C MET A 400 20.38 -0.53 7.12
N VAL A 401 21.66 -0.44 7.52
CA VAL A 401 22.52 0.71 7.23
C VAL A 401 22.73 0.88 5.73
N GLN A 402 23.08 -0.21 5.04
CA GLN A 402 23.28 -0.20 3.59
C GLN A 402 22.00 0.16 2.84
N ARG A 403 20.85 -0.40 3.23
CA ARG A 403 19.54 -0.07 2.64
C ARG A 403 19.22 1.43 2.77
N ARG A 404 19.34 1.99 3.97
CA ARG A 404 19.07 3.42 4.24
C ARG A 404 20.08 4.35 3.58
N ALA A 405 21.36 3.97 3.56
CA ALA A 405 22.41 4.74 2.89
C ALA A 405 22.20 4.76 1.36
N GLY A 406 21.84 3.62 0.76
CA GLY A 406 21.54 3.54 -0.67
C GLY A 406 20.36 4.44 -1.09
N ALA A 407 19.28 4.43 -0.31
CA ALA A 407 18.16 5.36 -0.52
C ALA A 407 18.59 6.83 -0.40
N PHE A 408 19.43 7.14 0.59
CA PHE A 408 19.92 8.50 0.82
C PHE A 408 20.85 9.01 -0.30
N VAL A 409 21.76 8.16 -0.79
CA VAL A 409 22.62 8.49 -1.94
C VAL A 409 21.77 8.76 -3.18
N SER A 410 20.76 7.94 -3.43
CA SER A 410 19.80 8.15 -4.53
C SER A 410 19.01 9.46 -4.38
N TYR A 411 18.61 9.82 -3.15
CA TYR A 411 18.00 11.11 -2.84
C TYR A 411 18.94 12.29 -3.13
N VAL A 412 20.20 12.21 -2.68
CA VAL A 412 21.21 13.26 -2.94
C VAL A 412 21.47 13.43 -4.43
N GLY A 413 21.52 12.32 -5.19
CA GLY A 413 21.65 12.37 -6.65
C GLY A 413 20.47 13.07 -7.35
N ALA A 414 19.26 12.91 -6.82
CA ALA A 414 18.04 13.56 -7.34
C ALA A 414 17.81 14.98 -6.79
N LEU A 415 18.59 15.43 -5.80
CA LEU A 415 18.42 16.71 -5.12
C LEU A 415 18.50 17.95 -6.05
N PRO A 416 19.42 18.02 -7.03
CA PRO A 416 19.48 19.17 -7.95
C PRO A 416 18.16 19.38 -8.71
N HIS A 417 17.60 18.30 -9.26
CA HIS A 417 16.29 18.33 -9.94
C HIS A 417 15.17 18.74 -8.97
N ALA A 418 15.13 18.14 -7.77
CA ALA A 418 14.13 18.47 -6.76
C ALA A 418 14.15 19.95 -6.34
N LEU A 419 15.33 20.58 -6.26
CA LEU A 419 15.47 22.00 -5.92
C LEU A 419 15.05 22.94 -7.06
N VAL A 420 15.30 22.56 -8.32
CA VAL A 420 14.80 23.28 -9.49
C VAL A 420 13.26 23.23 -9.50
N GLU A 421 12.71 22.04 -9.35
CA GLU A 421 11.26 21.82 -9.29
C GLU A 421 10.63 22.56 -8.11
N ARG A 422 11.25 22.56 -6.92
CA ARG A 422 10.81 23.37 -5.77
C ARG A 422 10.60 24.83 -6.17
N ARG A 423 11.56 25.46 -6.87
CA ARG A 423 11.45 26.87 -7.27
C ARG A 423 10.27 27.08 -8.22
N ARG A 424 10.05 26.16 -9.17
CA ARG A 424 8.91 26.19 -10.10
C ARG A 424 7.59 26.06 -9.35
N LEU A 425 7.45 25.06 -8.49
CA LEU A 425 6.24 24.78 -7.73
C LEU A 425 5.90 25.93 -6.76
N ARG A 426 6.91 26.49 -6.09
CA ARG A 426 6.74 27.64 -5.19
C ARG A 426 6.28 28.91 -5.90
N ARG A 427 6.56 29.08 -7.20
CA ARG A 427 6.05 30.19 -8.01
C ARG A 427 4.62 29.95 -8.50
N ALA A 428 4.27 28.70 -8.79
CA ALA A 428 2.94 28.33 -9.31
C ALA A 428 1.88 28.16 -8.20
N ARG A 429 2.27 28.10 -6.93
CA ARG A 429 1.35 27.92 -5.80
C ARG A 429 0.39 29.11 -5.66
N ARG A 430 -0.82 28.79 -5.25
CA ARG A 430 -1.89 29.72 -4.85
C ARG A 430 -2.21 29.61 -3.36
N VAL A 431 -1.95 28.45 -2.78
CA VAL A 431 -2.20 28.15 -1.37
C VAL A 431 -0.89 28.28 -0.57
N GLY A 432 -1.00 28.88 0.62
CA GLY A 432 0.12 29.09 1.54
C GLY A 432 0.52 27.82 2.29
N ASP A 433 1.72 27.83 2.91
CA ASP A 433 2.19 26.66 3.67
C ASP A 433 1.31 26.43 4.91
N ASP A 434 0.82 27.48 5.58
CA ASP A 434 -0.01 27.35 6.78
C ASP A 434 -1.32 26.60 6.51
N GLU A 435 -1.96 26.89 5.38
CA GLU A 435 -3.19 26.20 4.96
C GLU A 435 -2.91 24.74 4.57
N LEU A 436 -1.83 24.48 3.82
CA LEU A 436 -1.43 23.11 3.46
C LEU A 436 -1.05 22.27 4.68
N LEU A 437 -0.37 22.89 5.65
CA LEU A 437 0.02 22.25 6.90
C LEU A 437 -1.14 22.12 7.90
N GLY A 438 -2.21 22.89 7.74
CA GLY A 438 -3.46 22.72 8.48
C GLY A 438 -4.10 21.34 8.28
N TRP A 439 -3.76 20.65 7.19
CA TRP A 439 -4.17 19.27 6.92
C TRP A 439 -3.39 18.20 7.69
N MET A 440 -2.34 18.58 8.42
CA MET A 440 -1.57 17.60 9.19
C MET A 440 -2.44 16.97 10.28
N ALA A 441 -2.64 15.66 10.20
CA ALA A 441 -3.27 14.87 11.24
C ALA A 441 -2.47 15.04 12.55
N GLY A 442 -3.10 15.66 13.55
CA GLY A 442 -2.45 16.11 14.79
C GLY A 442 -2.65 17.60 15.13
N GLY A 443 -3.41 18.36 14.32
CA GLY A 443 -3.76 19.77 14.57
C GLY A 443 -5.11 20.02 15.27
N LYS A 444 -5.78 19.00 15.80
CA LYS A 444 -6.76 19.18 16.89
C LYS A 444 -6.01 18.86 18.18
N GLY A 445 -5.65 19.93 18.90
CA GLY A 445 -4.84 19.88 20.12
C GLY A 445 -5.53 19.21 21.29
#